data_AF-A0A2T3LC64-F1
#
_entry.id   AF-A0A2T3LC64-F1
#
_cell.length_a   1.000
_cell.length_b   1.000
_cell.length_c   1.000
_cell.angle_alpha   90.00
_cell.angle_beta   90.00
_cell.angle_gamma   90.00
#
_symmetry.space_group_name_H-M   'P 1'
#
loop_
_entity.id
_entity.type
_entity.pdbx_description
1 polymer ?
#
loop_
_entity_poly.entity_id
_entity_poly.type
_entity_poly.pdbx_seq_one_letter_code
_entity_poly.pdbx_strand_id
1 'polypeptide(L)'
;MSLAKNTGFNSKALAMAGFKAADNILSSWGCTAQQSQKILKLSKSSYHKFKADPEMTKLSDDQLERVSYILNMHQALRIVFSNPANISGFMSMKNNNDYFAGHTPLEIIESGKFGDLYEVARRVDALRGGLWG
;
A
#
# COMPACT_ATOMS: atom_id res chain seq x y z
N MET A 1 17.81 37.62 1.02
CA MET A 1 17.72 36.81 -0.20
C MET A 1 17.31 35.40 0.24
N SER A 2 16.02 35.05 0.20
CA SER A 2 15.51 33.76 0.69
C SER A 2 15.17 32.87 -0.50
N LEU A 3 15.88 31.76 -0.63
CA LEU A 3 15.62 30.72 -1.62
C LEU A 3 14.70 29.68 -0.99
N ALA A 4 13.41 30.00 -0.85
CA ALA A 4 12.39 28.96 -0.72
C ALA A 4 12.29 28.28 -2.09
N LYS A 5 12.87 27.08 -2.22
CA LYS A 5 12.63 26.21 -3.37
C LYS A 5 11.15 25.82 -3.35
N ASN A 6 10.33 26.56 -4.07
CA ASN A 6 8.99 26.16 -4.43
C ASN A 6 9.11 25.00 -5.41
N THR A 7 9.25 23.78 -4.89
CA THR A 7 9.15 22.57 -5.71
C THR A 7 7.69 22.47 -6.17
N GLY A 8 7.40 22.99 -7.35
CA GLY A 8 6.07 23.11 -7.95
C GLY A 8 5.46 21.76 -8.35
N PHE A 9 5.32 20.83 -7.41
CA PHE A 9 4.51 19.64 -7.60
C PHE A 9 3.08 19.93 -7.21
N ASN A 10 2.14 19.64 -8.10
CA ASN A 10 0.73 19.64 -7.78
C ASN A 10 0.45 18.47 -6.81
N SER A 11 0.36 18.77 -5.51
CA SER A 11 0.15 17.78 -4.44
C SER A 11 -1.09 16.91 -4.66
N LYS A 12 -2.13 17.46 -5.30
CA LYS A 12 -3.34 16.72 -5.66
C LYS A 12 -3.07 15.69 -6.76
N ALA A 13 -2.33 16.07 -7.80
CA ALA A 13 -1.93 15.16 -8.87
C ALA A 13 -1.02 14.03 -8.33
N LEU A 14 -0.11 14.34 -7.41
CA LEU A 14 0.72 13.34 -6.74
C LEU A 14 -0.11 12.38 -5.89
N ALA A 15 -1.05 12.89 -5.08
CA ALA A 15 -1.95 12.06 -4.29
C ALA A 15 -2.76 11.09 -5.17
N MET A 16 -3.28 11.56 -6.30
CA MET A 16 -3.99 10.73 -7.26
C MET A 16 -3.11 9.67 -7.91
N ALA A 17 -1.89 10.05 -8.33
CA ALA A 17 -0.93 9.11 -8.91
C ALA A 17 -0.54 8.01 -7.90
N GLY A 18 -0.27 8.41 -6.65
CA GLY A 18 0.01 7.50 -5.55
C GLY A 18 -1.15 6.54 -5.28
N PHE A 19 -2.39 7.04 -5.29
CA PHE A 19 -3.58 6.22 -5.15
C PHE A 19 -3.71 5.16 -6.24
N LYS A 20 -3.60 5.58 -7.51
CA LYS A 20 -3.68 4.66 -8.66
C LYS A 20 -2.59 3.59 -8.58
N ALA A 21 -1.37 3.99 -8.20
CA ALA A 21 -0.27 3.06 -8.00
C ALA A 21 -0.57 2.07 -6.86
N ALA A 22 -1.08 2.53 -5.72
CA ALA A 22 -1.45 1.67 -4.61
C ALA A 22 -2.58 0.68 -4.96
N ASP A 23 -3.63 1.12 -5.67
CA ASP A 23 -4.71 0.23 -6.13
C ASP A 23 -4.21 -0.83 -7.12
N ASN A 24 -3.31 -0.44 -8.03
CA ASN A 24 -2.68 -1.38 -8.96
C ASN A 24 -1.77 -2.40 -8.24
N ILE A 25 -1.01 -1.96 -7.24
CA ILE A 25 -0.17 -2.83 -6.42
C ILE A 25 -1.04 -3.86 -5.67
N LEU A 26 -2.07 -3.39 -4.97
CA LEU A 26 -3.00 -4.28 -4.27
C LEU A 26 -3.63 -5.30 -5.22
N SER A 27 -4.04 -4.85 -6.41
CA SER A 27 -4.56 -5.74 -7.46
C SER A 27 -3.52 -6.76 -7.92
N SER A 28 -2.25 -6.37 -8.07
CA SER A 28 -1.16 -7.28 -8.43
C SER A 28 -0.81 -8.30 -7.34
N TRP A 29 -1.09 -7.97 -6.07
CA TRP A 29 -1.05 -8.91 -4.95
C TRP A 29 -2.28 -9.82 -4.89
N GLY A 30 -3.26 -9.64 -5.78
CA GLY A 30 -4.47 -10.45 -5.85
C GLY A 30 -5.62 -9.96 -4.97
N CYS A 31 -5.58 -8.71 -4.47
CA CYS A 31 -6.72 -8.13 -3.78
C CYS A 31 -7.90 -7.93 -4.73
N THR A 32 -9.10 -8.28 -4.26
CA THR A 32 -10.36 -7.86 -4.86
C THR A 32 -10.57 -6.35 -4.65
N ALA A 33 -11.43 -5.75 -5.47
CA ALA A 33 -11.79 -4.34 -5.31
C ALA A 33 -12.37 -4.01 -3.91
N GLN A 34 -13.07 -4.96 -3.28
CA GLN A 34 -13.63 -4.78 -1.93
C GLN A 34 -12.53 -4.78 -0.87
N GLN A 35 -11.52 -5.67 -0.99
CA GLN A 35 -10.35 -5.66 -0.13
C GLN A 35 -9.56 -4.36 -0.29
N SER A 36 -9.31 -3.90 -1.52
CA SER A 36 -8.62 -2.63 -1.77
C SER A 36 -9.35 -1.43 -1.16
N GLN A 37 -10.69 -1.38 -1.29
CA GLN A 37 -11.51 -0.36 -0.64
C GLN A 37 -11.34 -0.36 0.89
N LYS A 38 -11.36 -1.55 1.50
CA LYS A 38 -11.24 -1.69 2.95
C LYS A 38 -9.85 -1.31 3.45
N ILE A 39 -8.79 -1.77 2.77
CA ILE A 39 -7.39 -1.47 3.10
C ILE A 39 -7.10 0.04 2.96
N LEU A 40 -7.57 0.66 1.88
CA LEU A 40 -7.39 2.09 1.61
C LEU A 40 -8.44 2.97 2.29
N LYS A 41 -9.33 2.40 3.11
CA LYS A 41 -10.41 3.09 3.82
C LYS A 41 -11.23 4.00 2.90
N LEU A 42 -11.69 3.45 1.78
CA LEU A 42 -12.56 4.11 0.82
C LEU A 42 -13.97 3.53 0.88
N SER A 43 -14.95 4.43 0.83
CA SER A 43 -16.32 4.02 0.55
C SER A 43 -16.41 3.49 -0.90
N LYS A 44 -17.37 2.61 -1.15
CA LYS A 44 -17.63 2.11 -2.51
C LYS A 44 -17.86 3.25 -3.51
N SER A 45 -18.61 4.29 -3.11
CA SER A 45 -18.88 5.45 -3.96
C SER A 45 -17.62 6.28 -4.23
N SER A 46 -16.77 6.51 -3.22
CA SER A 46 -15.48 7.18 -3.38
C SER A 46 -14.54 6.40 -4.31
N TYR A 47 -14.50 5.07 -4.19
CA TYR A 47 -13.66 4.23 -5.03
C TYR A 47 -14.08 4.25 -6.50
N HIS A 48 -15.38 4.13 -6.80
CA HIS A 48 -15.88 4.23 -8.17
C HIS A 48 -15.66 5.64 -8.74
N LYS A 49 -15.87 6.69 -7.93
CA LYS A 49 -15.55 8.07 -8.33
C LYS A 49 -14.07 8.23 -8.63
N PHE A 50 -13.17 7.70 -7.80
CA PHE A 50 -11.73 7.75 -8.07
C PHE A 50 -11.32 7.02 -9.36
N LYS A 51 -12.01 5.92 -9.72
CA LYS A 51 -11.76 5.22 -10.97
C LYS A 51 -12.32 5.95 -12.19
N ALA A 52 -13.46 6.63 -12.06
CA ALA A 52 -14.11 7.35 -13.15
C ALA A 52 -13.57 8.77 -13.36
N ASP A 53 -13.43 9.53 -12.28
CA ASP A 53 -12.97 10.92 -12.25
C ASP A 53 -11.99 11.14 -11.07
N PRO A 54 -10.70 10.82 -11.28
CA PRO A 54 -9.69 10.96 -10.26
C PRO A 54 -9.45 12.43 -9.86
N GLU A 55 -9.76 13.39 -10.72
CA GLU A 55 -9.43 14.81 -10.52
C GLU A 55 -10.37 15.49 -9.54
N MET A 56 -11.55 14.95 -9.26
CA MET A 56 -12.50 15.59 -8.33
C MET A 56 -12.39 15.12 -6.88
N THR A 57 -11.62 14.08 -6.60
CA THR A 57 -11.65 13.44 -5.27
C THR A 57 -10.39 13.75 -4.46
N LYS A 58 -10.57 14.25 -3.23
CA LYS A 58 -9.47 14.45 -2.26
C LYS A 58 -9.36 13.24 -1.35
N LEU A 59 -8.14 12.79 -1.11
CA LEU A 59 -7.84 11.83 -0.04
C LEU A 59 -7.70 12.56 1.29
N SER A 60 -8.14 11.91 2.36
CA SER A 60 -7.81 12.29 3.74
C SER A 60 -6.37 11.89 4.11
N ASP A 61 -5.83 12.45 5.18
CA ASP A 61 -4.48 12.16 5.65
C ASP A 61 -4.28 10.66 5.97
N ASP A 62 -5.25 10.02 6.62
CA ASP A 62 -5.25 8.56 6.89
C ASP A 62 -5.20 7.74 5.58
N GLN A 63 -5.89 8.19 4.53
CA GLN A 63 -5.84 7.51 3.23
C GLN A 63 -4.50 7.72 2.52
N LEU A 64 -3.92 8.92 2.61
CA LEU A 64 -2.58 9.18 2.08
C LEU A 64 -1.53 8.32 2.79
N GLU A 65 -1.64 8.20 4.11
CA GLU A 65 -0.74 7.37 4.90
C GLU A 65 -0.86 5.88 4.54
N ARG A 66 -2.08 5.37 4.36
CA ARG A 66 -2.31 4.01 3.85
C ARG A 66 -1.69 3.81 2.46
N VAL A 67 -1.88 4.76 1.55
CA VAL A 67 -1.23 4.75 0.23
C VAL A 67 0.29 4.66 0.37
N SER A 68 0.90 5.47 1.25
CA SER A 68 2.33 5.43 1.52
C SER A 68 2.80 4.06 2.01
N TYR A 69 2.08 3.40 2.92
CA TYR A 69 2.45 2.05 3.37
C TYR A 69 2.40 1.02 2.23
N ILE A 70 1.38 1.05 1.37
CA ILE A 70 1.31 0.13 0.23
C ILE A 70 2.49 0.33 -0.73
N LEU A 71 2.80 1.59 -1.07
CA LEU A 71 3.93 1.91 -1.94
C LEU A 71 5.27 1.48 -1.34
N ASN A 72 5.47 1.74 -0.04
CA ASN A 72 6.71 1.41 0.65
C ASN A 72 6.92 -0.10 0.79
N MET A 73 5.85 -0.86 1.13
CA MET A 73 5.90 -2.32 1.15
C MET A 73 6.28 -2.88 -0.21
N HIS A 74 5.64 -2.42 -1.28
CA HIS A 74 5.97 -2.86 -2.63
C HIS A 74 7.42 -2.53 -3.02
N GLN A 75 7.89 -1.33 -2.70
CA GLN A 75 9.28 -0.97 -2.90
C GLN A 75 10.22 -1.88 -2.11
N ALA A 76 9.85 -2.30 -0.90
CA ALA A 76 10.67 -3.19 -0.08
C ALA A 76 10.80 -4.58 -0.70
N LEU A 77 9.68 -5.14 -1.15
CA LEU A 77 9.67 -6.40 -1.88
C LEU A 77 10.51 -6.32 -3.17
N ARG A 78 10.48 -5.20 -3.89
CA ARG A 78 11.32 -4.99 -5.09
C ARG A 78 12.82 -4.88 -4.80
N ILE A 79 13.22 -4.48 -3.59
CA ILE A 79 14.62 -4.45 -3.18
C ILE A 79 15.09 -5.85 -2.79
N VAL A 80 14.21 -6.60 -2.10
CA VAL A 80 14.53 -7.92 -1.53
C VAL A 80 14.50 -9.01 -2.60
N PHE A 81 13.57 -8.94 -3.55
CA PHE A 81 13.36 -9.98 -4.55
C PHE A 81 13.75 -9.51 -5.95
N SER A 82 14.55 -10.32 -6.64
CA SER A 82 14.88 -10.13 -8.06
C SER A 82 13.82 -10.72 -9.00
N ASN A 83 13.04 -11.71 -8.56
CA ASN A 83 11.98 -12.35 -9.33
C ASN A 83 10.64 -11.57 -9.20
N PRO A 84 10.06 -11.05 -10.30
CA PRO A 84 8.75 -10.39 -10.29
C PRO A 84 7.64 -11.21 -9.63
N ALA A 85 7.65 -12.54 -9.78
CA ALA A 85 6.65 -13.41 -9.17
C ALA A 85 6.69 -13.38 -7.63
N ASN A 86 7.88 -13.18 -7.03
CA ASN A 86 8.00 -13.07 -5.58
C ASN A 86 7.59 -11.69 -5.08
N ILE A 87 7.82 -10.63 -5.87
CA ILE A 87 7.41 -9.26 -5.54
C ILE A 87 5.88 -9.17 -5.41
N SER A 88 5.15 -9.80 -6.33
CA SER A 88 3.68 -9.86 -6.26
C SER A 88 3.16 -10.96 -5.34
N GLY A 89 3.83 -12.12 -5.31
CA GLY A 89 3.37 -13.31 -4.61
C GLY A 89 3.59 -13.31 -3.10
N PHE A 90 4.59 -12.59 -2.59
CA PHE A 90 4.92 -12.61 -1.16
C PHE A 90 3.73 -12.25 -0.26
N MET A 91 2.97 -11.22 -0.64
CA MET A 91 1.84 -10.75 0.17
C MET A 91 0.69 -11.77 0.25
N SER A 92 0.58 -12.65 -0.75
CA SER A 92 -0.44 -13.70 -0.84
C SER A 92 0.08 -15.07 -0.35
N MET A 93 1.36 -15.16 0.02
CA MET A 93 1.99 -16.40 0.48
C MET A 93 1.76 -16.58 1.97
N LYS A 94 1.47 -17.82 2.38
CA LYS A 94 1.35 -18.19 3.79
C LYS A 94 2.69 -17.96 4.50
N ASN A 95 2.65 -17.29 5.64
CA ASN A 95 3.84 -16.98 6.42
C ASN A 95 3.71 -17.61 7.81
N ASN A 96 4.69 -18.44 8.17
CA ASN A 96 4.69 -19.22 9.41
C ASN A 96 5.52 -18.56 10.52
N ASN A 97 6.06 -17.36 10.31
CA ASN A 97 6.71 -16.61 11.38
C ASN A 97 5.67 -16.26 12.46
N ASP A 98 6.11 -16.13 13.71
CA ASP A 98 5.26 -16.01 14.90
C ASP A 98 4.12 -14.99 14.77
N TYR A 99 4.39 -13.83 14.16
CA TYR A 99 3.36 -12.80 13.96
C TYR A 99 2.27 -13.20 12.96
N PHE A 100 2.66 -13.87 11.88
CA PHE A 100 1.72 -14.23 10.83
C PHE A 100 0.94 -15.49 11.19
N ALA A 101 1.49 -16.38 12.04
CA ALA A 101 0.79 -17.56 12.57
C ALA A 101 0.12 -18.42 11.49
N GLY A 102 0.74 -18.55 10.31
CA GLY A 102 0.19 -19.28 9.17
C GLY A 102 -0.81 -18.48 8.34
N HIS A 103 -0.98 -17.18 8.58
CA HIS A 103 -1.72 -16.28 7.72
C HIS A 103 -0.83 -15.66 6.63
N THR A 104 -1.45 -15.20 5.56
CA THR A 104 -0.78 -14.36 4.57
C THR A 104 -0.74 -12.92 5.06
N PRO A 105 0.24 -12.11 4.65
CA PRO A 105 0.21 -10.66 4.90
C PRO A 105 -1.11 -10.00 4.46
N LEU A 106 -1.71 -10.45 3.35
CA LEU A 106 -3.01 -9.94 2.87
C LEU A 106 -4.18 -10.27 3.80
N GLU A 107 -4.25 -11.50 4.31
CA GLU A 107 -5.30 -11.93 5.26
C GLU A 107 -5.31 -11.05 6.53
N ILE A 108 -4.16 -10.49 6.91
CA ILE A 108 -4.05 -9.57 8.05
C ILE A 108 -4.53 -8.16 7.66
N ILE A 109 -3.99 -7.58 6.60
CA ILE A 109 -4.30 -6.18 6.26
C ILE A 109 -5.71 -5.99 5.71
N GLU A 110 -6.34 -7.05 5.17
CA GLU A 110 -7.73 -6.98 4.69
C GLU A 110 -8.74 -6.71 5.81
N SER A 111 -8.33 -6.75 7.08
CA SER A 111 -9.14 -6.26 8.21
C SER A 111 -9.49 -4.77 8.06
N GLY A 112 -8.69 -4.00 7.32
CA GLY A 112 -8.79 -2.54 7.16
C GLY A 112 -8.29 -1.75 8.38
N LYS A 113 -7.92 -2.43 9.47
CA LYS A 113 -7.38 -1.78 10.67
C LYS A 113 -6.02 -1.17 10.34
N PHE A 114 -5.81 0.05 10.81
CA PHE A 114 -4.56 0.74 10.56
C PHE A 114 -3.37 0.05 11.25
N GLY A 115 -3.55 -0.45 12.48
CA GLY A 115 -2.51 -1.17 13.22
C GLY A 115 -2.01 -2.42 12.49
N ASP A 116 -2.93 -3.19 11.90
CA ASP A 116 -2.59 -4.39 11.12
C ASP A 116 -1.76 -4.02 9.87
N LEU A 117 -2.16 -2.96 9.15
CA LEU A 117 -1.42 -2.44 8.01
C LEU A 117 -0.02 -1.97 8.41
N TYR A 118 0.08 -1.19 9.48
CA TYR A 118 1.33 -0.69 10.02
C TYR A 118 2.29 -1.83 10.38
N GLU A 119 1.80 -2.83 11.11
CA GLU A 119 2.63 -3.89 11.66
C GLU A 119 3.12 -4.88 10.60
N VAL A 120 2.30 -5.12 9.56
CA VAL A 120 2.73 -5.84 8.34
C VAL A 120 3.75 -5.01 7.56
N ALA A 121 3.52 -3.71 7.36
CA ALA A 121 4.46 -2.85 6.65
C ALA A 121 5.82 -2.78 7.34
N ARG A 122 5.85 -2.70 8.67
CA ARG A 122 7.07 -2.74 9.48
C ARG A 122 7.88 -4.03 9.26
N ARG A 123 7.21 -5.18 9.18
CA ARG A 123 7.87 -6.49 8.93
C ARG A 123 8.37 -6.64 7.51
N VAL A 124 7.59 -6.17 6.55
CA VAL A 124 7.99 -6.16 5.14
C VAL A 124 9.20 -5.26 4.93
N ASP A 125 9.26 -4.10 5.59
CA ASP A 125 10.43 -3.22 5.52
C ASP A 125 11.68 -3.86 6.17
N ALA A 126 11.50 -4.57 7.29
CA ALA A 126 12.59 -5.29 7.98
C ALA A 126 13.30 -6.35 7.10
N LEU A 127 12.63 -6.88 6.05
CA LEU A 127 13.26 -7.74 5.04
C LEU A 127 14.53 -7.12 4.45
N ARG A 128 14.52 -5.80 4.24
CA ARG A 128 15.63 -5.07 3.59
C ARG A 128 16.92 -5.13 4.40
N GLY A 129 16.82 -5.21 5.72
CA GLY A 129 17.96 -5.23 6.64
C GLY A 129 18.46 -6.64 6.95
N GLY A 130 17.87 -7.69 6.36
CA GLY A 130 18.13 -9.08 6.76
C GLY A 130 17.64 -9.41 8.17
N LEU A 131 16.84 -8.54 8.78
CA LEU A 131 16.26 -8.73 10.11
C LEU A 131 14.98 -9.55 9.97
N TRP A 132 15.14 -10.83 9.65
CA TRP A 132 14.05 -11.80 9.60
C TRP A 132 14.25 -12.88 10.66
N GLY A 133 13.31 -12.93 11.59
CA GLY A 133 13.15 -13.91 12.66
C GLY A 133 11.66 -14.04 12.97
#